data_AF-B9CK28-F1
#
_entry.id   AF-B9CK28-F1
#
_cell.length_a   1.000
_cell.length_b   1.000
_cell.length_c   1.000
_cell.angle_alpha   90.00
_cell.angle_beta   90.00
_cell.angle_gamma   90.00
#
_symmetry.space_group_name_H-M   'P 1'
#
loop_
_entity.id
_entity.type
_entity.pdbx_description
1 polymer ?
#
loop_
_entity_poly.entity_id
_entity_poly.type
_entity_poly.pdbx_seq_one_letter_code
_entity_poly.pdbx_strand_id
1 'polypeptide(L)'
;MADLKAGLAARGISYPKELAEKGAATPEEFVDQLWDAATAEGVRPEVLYAQAMLETGYLQFNGDVSVGQCNFGGMGATGNGVPGDSYQNVHEGLLAQAQHLRVYTGNTPLTSIVDKRFGNWLLNRQKANPATTIGKLVGSWAMSPTYADQIVSILKRL
;
A
#
# COMPACT_ATOMS: atom_id res chain seq x y z
N MET A 1 15.78 2.63 -1.48
CA MET A 1 15.58 1.22 -1.87
C MET A 1 16.36 0.26 -0.96
N ALA A 2 17.68 0.40 -0.81
CA ALA A 2 18.48 -0.49 0.06
C ALA A 2 17.97 -0.55 1.51
N ASP A 3 17.61 0.59 2.09
CA ASP A 3 17.09 0.65 3.46
C ASP A 3 15.75 -0.05 3.64
N LEU A 4 14.89 -0.06 2.61
CA LEU A 4 13.62 -0.79 2.64
C LEU A 4 13.87 -2.30 2.65
N LYS A 5 14.79 -2.78 1.79
CA LYS A 5 15.20 -4.19 1.76
C LYS A 5 15.79 -4.61 3.10
N ALA A 6 16.74 -3.84 3.62
CA ALA A 6 17.37 -4.09 4.91
C ALA A 6 16.35 -4.06 6.05
N GLY A 7 15.44 -3.08 6.06
CA GLY A 7 14.40 -2.93 7.06
C GLY A 7 13.42 -4.10 7.10
N LEU A 8 13.02 -4.64 5.94
CA LEU A 8 12.15 -5.81 5.87
C LEU A 8 12.91 -7.09 6.28
N ALA A 9 14.13 -7.28 5.78
CA ALA A 9 14.96 -8.44 6.11
C ALA A 9 15.28 -8.51 7.61
N ALA A 10 15.59 -7.37 8.24
CA ALA A 10 15.91 -7.29 9.68
C ALA A 10 14.76 -7.69 10.61
N ARG A 11 13.53 -7.81 10.09
CA ARG A 11 12.39 -8.30 10.90
C ARG A 11 12.38 -9.80 11.10
N GLY A 12 13.13 -10.57 10.30
CA GLY A 12 13.18 -12.03 10.43
C GLY A 12 11.80 -12.69 10.27
N ILE A 13 10.89 -12.05 9.53
CA ILE A 13 9.56 -12.63 9.27
C ILE A 13 9.70 -13.85 8.37
N SER A 14 8.80 -14.82 8.55
CA SER A 14 8.61 -15.86 7.53
C SER A 14 7.97 -15.21 6.31
N TYR A 15 8.67 -15.20 5.18
CA TYR A 15 8.14 -14.64 3.95
C TYR A 15 6.98 -15.51 3.43
N PRO A 16 5.81 -14.95 3.12
CA PRO A 16 4.66 -15.75 2.71
C PRO A 16 4.86 -16.41 1.34
N LYS A 17 4.60 -17.72 1.26
CA LYS A 17 4.73 -18.48 0.00
C LYS A 17 3.78 -17.98 -1.09
N GLU A 18 2.62 -17.46 -0.70
CA GLU A 18 1.60 -16.97 -1.61
C GLU A 18 2.13 -15.77 -2.40
N LEU A 19 2.99 -14.93 -1.79
CA LEU A 19 3.60 -13.81 -2.51
C LEU A 19 4.63 -14.29 -3.54
N ALA A 20 5.36 -15.37 -3.23
CA ALA A 20 6.25 -16.04 -4.18
C ALA A 20 5.49 -16.62 -5.37
N GLU A 21 4.38 -17.32 -5.12
CA GLU A 21 3.48 -17.82 -6.17
C GLU A 21 2.84 -16.69 -6.98
N LYS A 22 2.75 -15.49 -6.39
CA LYS A 22 2.20 -14.25 -6.99
C LYS A 22 3.27 -13.34 -7.59
N GLY A 23 4.47 -13.86 -7.83
CA GLY A 23 5.48 -13.22 -8.65
C GLY A 23 6.52 -12.39 -7.91
N ALA A 24 6.56 -12.40 -6.58
CA ALA A 24 7.68 -11.85 -5.79
C ALA A 24 8.25 -12.98 -4.92
N ALA A 25 9.29 -13.65 -5.38
CA ALA A 25 9.85 -14.85 -4.75
C ALA A 25 10.54 -14.56 -3.41
N THR A 26 11.05 -13.33 -3.23
CA THR A 26 11.78 -12.92 -2.02
C THR A 26 11.29 -11.58 -1.48
N PRO A 27 11.59 -11.26 -0.20
CA PRO A 27 11.37 -9.93 0.34
C PRO A 27 12.01 -8.82 -0.51
N GLU A 28 13.19 -9.05 -1.06
CA GLU A 28 13.90 -8.08 -1.91
C GLU A 28 13.17 -7.84 -3.22
N GLU A 29 12.67 -8.89 -3.87
CA GLU A 29 11.85 -8.76 -5.10
C GLU A 29 10.52 -8.05 -4.83
N PHE A 30 9.92 -8.27 -3.66
CA PHE A 30 8.75 -7.51 -3.23
C PHE A 30 9.06 -6.02 -3.11
N VAL A 31 10.19 -5.66 -2.52
CA VAL A 31 10.61 -4.24 -2.41
C VAL A 31 10.94 -3.64 -3.77
N ASP A 32 11.52 -4.41 -4.70
CA ASP A 32 11.76 -3.96 -6.07
C ASP A 32 10.45 -3.63 -6.80
N GLN A 33 9.46 -4.53 -6.74
CA GLN A 33 8.14 -4.29 -7.33
C GLN A 33 7.40 -3.13 -6.66
N LEU A 34 7.57 -2.94 -5.35
CA LEU A 34 7.01 -1.80 -4.63
C LEU A 34 7.61 -0.48 -5.10
N TRP A 35 8.93 -0.47 -5.31
CA TRP A 35 9.65 0.68 -5.82
C TRP A 35 9.17 1.05 -7.23
N ASP A 36 9.07 0.06 -8.11
CA ASP A 36 8.59 0.25 -9.48
C ASP A 36 7.16 0.77 -9.51
N ALA A 37 6.24 0.15 -8.77
CA ALA A 37 4.85 0.58 -8.69
C ALA A 37 4.70 2.02 -8.15
N ALA A 38 5.43 2.36 -7.09
CA ALA A 38 5.41 3.70 -6.51
C ALA A 38 5.92 4.75 -7.49
N THR A 39 7.08 4.49 -8.11
CA THR A 39 7.70 5.45 -9.03
C THR A 39 6.90 5.62 -10.31
N ALA A 40 6.28 4.56 -10.83
CA ALA A 40 5.38 4.62 -11.99
C ALA A 40 4.19 5.56 -11.79
N GLU A 41 3.72 5.71 -10.55
CA GLU A 41 2.63 6.62 -10.18
C GLU A 41 3.11 7.93 -9.55
N GLY A 42 4.42 8.20 -9.51
CA GLY A 42 4.99 9.39 -8.90
C GLY A 42 4.74 9.48 -7.38
N VAL A 43 4.54 8.35 -6.73
CA VAL A 43 4.39 8.23 -5.27
C VAL A 43 5.76 7.95 -4.67
N ARG A 44 6.05 8.57 -3.52
CA ARG A 44 7.30 8.32 -2.79
C ARG A 44 7.35 6.85 -2.30
N PRO A 45 8.31 6.01 -2.75
CA PRO A 45 8.33 4.58 -2.42
C PRO A 45 8.34 4.29 -0.92
N GLU A 46 9.03 5.11 -0.13
CA GLU A 46 9.10 4.98 1.32
C GLU A 46 7.71 5.09 1.98
N VAL A 47 6.82 5.93 1.43
CA VAL A 47 5.44 6.10 1.96
C VAL A 47 4.58 4.91 1.60
N LEU A 48 4.68 4.42 0.35
CA LEU A 48 3.97 3.21 -0.06
C LEU A 48 4.42 2.02 0.80
N TYR A 49 5.73 1.87 1.01
CA TYR A 49 6.30 0.86 1.90
C TYR A 49 5.80 0.97 3.33
N ALA A 50 5.92 2.15 3.95
CA ALA A 50 5.52 2.34 5.33
C ALA A 50 4.02 2.05 5.53
N GLN A 51 3.18 2.47 4.58
CA GLN A 51 1.77 2.16 4.60
C GLN A 51 1.50 0.67 4.42
N ALA A 52 2.10 0.02 3.41
CA ALA A 52 1.94 -1.42 3.18
C ALA A 52 2.36 -2.26 4.39
N MET A 53 3.48 -1.90 5.05
CA MET A 53 3.93 -2.59 6.26
C MET A 53 2.99 -2.37 7.44
N LEU A 54 2.38 -1.19 7.57
CA LEU A 54 1.40 -0.90 8.61
C LEU A 54 0.12 -1.72 8.40
N GLU A 55 -0.45 -1.64 7.19
CA GLU A 55 -1.73 -2.28 6.84
C GLU A 55 -1.65 -3.81 6.92
N THR A 56 -0.53 -4.39 6.53
CA THR A 56 -0.34 -5.85 6.50
C THR A 56 0.31 -6.41 7.77
N GLY A 57 0.75 -5.58 8.70
CA GLY A 57 1.58 -6.03 9.81
C GLY A 57 2.88 -6.69 9.33
N TYR A 58 3.60 -6.04 8.41
CA TYR A 58 4.81 -6.53 7.76
C TYR A 58 4.60 -7.85 7.00
N LEU A 59 3.64 -7.85 6.07
CA LEU A 59 3.30 -8.97 5.20
C LEU A 59 2.77 -10.21 5.94
N GLN A 60 2.35 -10.09 7.20
CA GLN A 60 1.79 -11.20 7.98
C GLN A 60 0.25 -11.29 7.89
N PHE A 61 -0.42 -10.21 7.45
CA PHE A 61 -1.85 -10.15 7.17
C PHE A 61 -2.73 -10.57 8.37
N ASN A 62 -2.58 -9.87 9.50
CA ASN A 62 -3.26 -10.18 10.76
C ASN A 62 -4.74 -9.73 10.84
N GLY A 63 -5.36 -9.39 9.70
CA GLY A 63 -6.71 -8.80 9.63
C GLY A 63 -7.63 -9.55 8.67
N ASP A 64 -8.63 -8.87 8.12
CA ASP A 64 -9.61 -9.48 7.21
C ASP A 64 -9.04 -9.79 5.81
N VAL A 65 -7.97 -9.11 5.42
CA VAL A 65 -7.29 -9.32 4.14
C VAL A 65 -6.33 -10.48 4.28
N SER A 66 -6.41 -11.46 3.37
CA SER A 66 -5.45 -12.57 3.28
C SER A 66 -4.28 -12.28 2.35
N VAL A 67 -3.15 -12.96 2.57
CA VAL A 67 -1.91 -12.80 1.78
C VAL A 67 -2.16 -12.92 0.27
N GLY A 68 -2.91 -13.94 -0.14
CA GLY A 68 -3.14 -14.26 -1.56
C GLY A 68 -3.93 -13.20 -2.34
N GLN A 69 -4.58 -12.26 -1.63
CA GLN A 69 -5.29 -11.14 -2.26
C GLN A 69 -4.34 -10.07 -2.81
N CYS A 70 -3.07 -10.06 -2.40
CA CYS A 70 -2.11 -9.00 -2.77
C CYS A 70 -2.65 -7.58 -2.49
N ASN A 71 -3.52 -7.43 -1.48
CA ASN A 71 -4.12 -6.14 -1.12
C ASN A 71 -3.34 -5.54 0.06
N PHE A 72 -2.22 -4.89 -0.27
CA PHE A 72 -1.29 -4.35 0.71
C PHE A 72 -1.77 -3.04 1.35
N GLY A 73 -2.83 -2.43 0.79
CA GLY A 73 -3.40 -1.16 1.26
C GLY A 73 -4.69 -1.29 2.08
N GLY A 74 -5.20 -2.50 2.31
CA GLY A 74 -6.49 -2.70 2.96
C GLY A 74 -7.69 -2.18 2.15
N MET A 75 -7.53 -2.04 0.83
CA MET A 75 -8.53 -1.40 -0.03
C MET A 75 -9.82 -2.22 -0.05
N GLY A 76 -10.93 -1.59 0.33
CA GLY A 76 -12.25 -2.23 0.30
C GLY A 76 -12.55 -3.12 1.49
N ALA A 77 -11.59 -3.35 2.39
CA ALA A 77 -11.86 -4.03 3.66
C ALA A 77 -12.63 -3.08 4.60
N THR A 78 -13.66 -3.58 5.28
CA THR A 78 -14.53 -2.78 6.15
C THR A 78 -14.53 -3.23 7.61
N GLY A 79 -13.74 -4.25 7.97
CA GLY A 79 -13.91 -4.95 9.24
C GLY A 79 -14.93 -6.10 9.13
N ASN A 80 -14.97 -6.94 10.17
CA ASN A 80 -15.94 -8.01 10.37
C ASN A 80 -15.92 -9.12 9.29
N GLY A 81 -14.74 -9.46 8.78
CA GLY A 81 -14.58 -10.56 7.83
C GLY A 81 -14.88 -10.20 6.38
N VAL A 82 -15.06 -8.91 6.04
CA VAL A 82 -15.16 -8.48 4.64
C VAL A 82 -13.74 -8.38 4.06
N PRO A 83 -13.35 -9.27 3.14
CA PRO A 83 -11.95 -9.44 2.75
C PRO A 83 -11.39 -8.26 1.93
N GLY A 84 -12.26 -7.40 1.39
CA GLY A 84 -11.87 -6.31 0.51
C GLY A 84 -11.43 -6.75 -0.88
N ASP A 85 -10.69 -5.88 -1.57
CA ASP A 85 -10.24 -6.12 -2.94
C ASP A 85 -9.16 -7.21 -3.03
N SER A 86 -9.02 -7.79 -4.22
CA SER A 86 -8.01 -8.81 -4.55
C SER A 86 -7.37 -8.50 -5.89
N TYR A 87 -6.06 -8.69 -6.03
CA TYR A 87 -5.28 -8.43 -7.23
C TYR A 87 -4.61 -9.71 -7.72
N GLN A 88 -4.27 -9.77 -9.01
CA GLN A 88 -3.78 -11.01 -9.61
C GLN A 88 -2.39 -11.38 -9.13
N ASN A 89 -1.52 -10.40 -8.90
CA ASN A 89 -0.13 -10.56 -8.49
C ASN A 89 0.34 -9.41 -7.58
N VAL A 90 1.56 -9.56 -7.04
CA VAL A 90 2.16 -8.59 -6.11
C VAL A 90 2.28 -7.19 -6.72
N HIS A 91 2.83 -7.08 -7.94
CA HIS A 91 2.99 -5.80 -8.62
C HIS A 91 1.65 -5.09 -8.86
N GLU A 92 0.60 -5.79 -9.31
CA GLU A 92 -0.73 -5.20 -9.51
C GLU A 92 -1.32 -4.64 -8.21
N GLY A 93 -1.17 -5.36 -7.10
CA GLY A 93 -1.62 -4.91 -5.78
C GLY A 93 -0.90 -3.65 -5.29
N LEU A 94 0.42 -3.61 -5.47
CA LEU A 94 1.24 -2.44 -5.13
C LEU A 94 0.92 -1.24 -6.03
N LEU A 95 0.70 -1.49 -7.33
CA LEU A 95 0.32 -0.47 -8.29
C LEU A 95 -1.06 0.10 -7.97
N ALA A 96 -2.03 -0.72 -7.58
CA ALA A 96 -3.34 -0.27 -7.15
C ALA A 96 -3.25 0.64 -5.91
N GLN A 97 -2.42 0.28 -4.92
CA GLN A 97 -2.20 1.13 -3.75
C GLN A 97 -1.50 2.45 -4.11
N ALA A 98 -0.51 2.42 -5.01
CA ALA A 98 0.17 3.61 -5.50
C ALA A 98 -0.79 4.54 -6.26
N GLN A 99 -1.65 3.99 -7.12
CA GLN A 99 -2.71 4.71 -7.81
C GLN A 99 -3.67 5.36 -6.82
N HIS A 100 -4.09 4.64 -5.77
CA HIS A 100 -5.00 5.17 -4.76
C HIS A 100 -4.38 6.37 -4.00
N LEU A 101 -3.12 6.24 -3.59
CA LEU A 101 -2.36 7.34 -2.96
C LEU A 101 -2.23 8.54 -3.90
N ARG A 102 -1.95 8.31 -5.18
CA ARG A 102 -1.90 9.36 -6.20
C ARG A 102 -3.25 10.07 -6.34
N VAL A 103 -4.34 9.32 -6.41
CA VAL A 103 -5.71 9.88 -6.49
C VAL A 103 -6.05 10.69 -5.25
N TYR A 104 -5.56 10.28 -4.08
CA TYR A 104 -5.69 11.04 -2.84
C TYR A 104 -5.02 12.43 -2.89
N THR A 105 -4.01 12.61 -3.73
CA THR A 105 -3.43 13.94 -3.99
C THR A 105 -4.20 14.78 -5.02
N GLY A 106 -5.34 14.28 -5.54
CA GLY A 106 -6.17 14.95 -6.55
C GLY A 106 -5.76 14.67 -7.99
N ASN A 107 -4.86 13.72 -8.22
CA ASN A 107 -4.30 13.40 -9.54
C ASN A 107 -4.87 12.10 -10.11
N THR A 108 -4.99 11.98 -11.43
CA THR A 108 -5.38 10.71 -12.08
C THR A 108 -4.20 9.74 -12.14
N PRO A 109 -4.43 8.41 -12.14
CA PRO A 109 -3.38 7.41 -12.42
C PRO A 109 -2.55 7.75 -13.67
N LEU A 110 -1.26 7.43 -13.63
CA LEU A 110 -0.33 7.60 -14.77
C LEU A 110 -0.25 6.37 -15.65
N THR A 111 -0.52 5.20 -15.09
CA THR A 111 -0.49 3.92 -15.80
C THR A 111 -1.90 3.37 -16.03
N SER A 112 -1.99 2.19 -16.65
CA SER A 112 -3.25 1.46 -16.79
C SER A 112 -3.88 1.23 -15.41
N ILE A 113 -5.16 1.57 -15.30
CA ILE A 113 -5.86 1.61 -14.02
C ILE A 113 -6.13 0.19 -13.52
N VAL A 114 -5.62 -0.11 -12.33
CA VAL A 114 -5.82 -1.37 -11.60
C VAL A 114 -6.48 -1.14 -10.23
N ASP A 115 -6.46 0.10 -9.73
CA ASP A 115 -7.25 0.50 -8.55
C ASP A 115 -8.76 0.36 -8.83
N LYS A 116 -9.36 -0.70 -8.29
CA LYS A 116 -10.79 -1.02 -8.40
C LYS A 116 -11.71 0.03 -7.77
N ARG A 117 -11.15 0.88 -6.90
CA ARG A 117 -11.88 1.96 -6.24
C ARG A 117 -11.77 3.29 -7.00
N PHE A 118 -10.92 3.36 -8.02
CA PHE A 118 -10.81 4.54 -8.84
C PHE A 118 -12.14 4.85 -9.55
N GLY A 119 -12.53 6.12 -9.49
CA GLY A 119 -13.67 6.64 -10.21
C GLY A 119 -13.81 8.14 -10.02
N ASN A 120 -14.65 8.79 -10.84
CA ASN A 120 -14.85 10.24 -10.78
C ASN A 120 -15.30 10.72 -9.40
N TRP A 121 -16.04 9.90 -8.65
CA TRP A 121 -16.48 10.22 -7.29
C TRP A 121 -15.27 10.46 -6.36
N LEU A 122 -14.26 9.57 -6.42
CA LEU A 122 -13.08 9.64 -5.57
C LEU A 122 -12.17 10.79 -6.01
N LEU A 123 -11.93 10.90 -7.32
CA LEU A 123 -11.12 11.97 -7.88
C LEU A 123 -11.69 13.36 -7.53
N ASN A 124 -13.01 13.56 -7.68
CA ASN A 124 -13.65 14.83 -7.36
C ASN A 124 -13.58 15.15 -5.86
N ARG A 125 -13.79 14.15 -5.00
CA ARG A 125 -13.63 14.31 -3.54
C ARG A 125 -12.21 14.80 -3.21
N GLN A 126 -11.19 14.19 -3.81
CA GLN A 126 -9.80 14.50 -3.48
C GLN A 126 -9.26 15.75 -4.20
N LYS A 127 -9.84 16.18 -5.32
CA LYS A 127 -9.58 17.51 -5.87
C LYS A 127 -10.08 18.63 -4.95
N ALA A 128 -11.18 18.41 -4.23
CA ALA A 128 -11.72 19.40 -3.30
C ALA A 128 -10.90 19.49 -1.99
N ASN A 129 -10.34 18.38 -1.50
CA ASN A 129 -9.49 18.36 -0.31
C ASN A 129 -8.37 17.30 -0.43
N PRO A 130 -7.26 17.59 -1.14
CA PRO A 130 -6.24 16.60 -1.43
C PRO A 130 -5.42 16.25 -0.18
N ALA A 131 -5.14 14.97 -0.01
CA ALA A 131 -4.27 14.42 1.02
C ALA A 131 -2.80 14.44 0.56
N THR A 132 -2.20 15.62 0.54
CA THR A 132 -0.80 15.84 0.09
C THR A 132 0.26 15.63 1.18
N THR A 133 -0.15 15.32 2.42
CA THR A 133 0.75 15.05 3.55
C THR A 133 0.31 13.77 4.24
N ILE A 134 1.25 13.11 4.94
CA ILE A 134 0.95 11.89 5.73
C ILE A 134 -0.16 12.15 6.75
N GLY A 135 -0.17 13.34 7.37
CA GLY A 135 -1.22 13.74 8.33
C GLY A 135 -2.63 13.69 7.72
N LYS A 136 -2.79 14.04 6.44
CA LYS A 136 -4.09 14.01 5.76
C LYS A 136 -4.57 12.61 5.37
N LEU A 137 -3.73 11.57 5.55
CA LEU A 137 -4.20 10.19 5.44
C LEU A 137 -5.14 9.81 6.60
N VAL A 138 -5.07 10.51 7.73
CA VAL A 138 -6.08 10.41 8.80
C VAL A 138 -7.40 10.99 8.28
N GLY A 139 -8.48 10.20 8.39
CA GLY A 139 -9.82 10.54 7.90
C GLY A 139 -10.01 10.42 6.38
N SER A 140 -8.92 10.27 5.61
CA SER A 140 -8.99 9.96 4.18
C SER A 140 -8.80 8.47 3.93
N TRP A 141 -7.72 7.88 4.44
CA TRP A 141 -7.37 6.47 4.24
C TRP A 141 -7.85 5.63 5.41
N ALA A 142 -7.43 6.00 6.62
CA ALA A 142 -7.82 5.33 7.85
C ALA A 142 -8.42 6.33 8.83
N MET A 143 -9.42 5.90 9.60
CA MET A 143 -10.08 6.75 10.59
C MET A 143 -9.28 6.91 11.88
N SER A 144 -8.30 6.04 12.14
CA SER A 144 -7.50 6.10 13.37
C SER A 144 -6.73 7.42 13.47
N PRO A 145 -6.83 8.15 14.60
CA PRO A 145 -6.10 9.41 14.77
C PRO A 145 -4.58 9.22 14.85
N THR A 146 -4.10 8.02 15.21
CA THR A 146 -2.67 7.70 15.32
C THR A 146 -2.04 7.19 14.03
N TYR A 147 -2.83 7.06 12.95
CA TYR A 147 -2.38 6.45 11.70
C TYR A 147 -1.16 7.16 11.08
N ALA A 148 -1.19 8.49 11.05
CA ALA A 148 -0.07 9.28 10.53
C ALA A 148 1.20 9.07 11.36
N ASP A 149 1.08 9.04 12.69
CA ASP A 149 2.22 8.83 13.58
C ASP A 149 2.84 7.44 13.41
N GLN A 150 2.00 6.42 13.18
CA GLN A 150 2.48 5.06 12.88
C GLN A 150 3.27 5.01 11.57
N ILE A 151 2.77 5.64 10.50
CA ILE A 151 3.51 5.75 9.23
C ILE A 151 4.85 6.47 9.45
N VAL A 152 4.84 7.63 10.13
CA VAL A 152 6.06 8.40 10.43
C VAL A 152 7.04 7.57 11.28
N SER A 153 6.54 6.77 12.22
CA SER A 153 7.34 5.89 13.05
C SER A 153 8.06 4.82 12.23
N ILE A 154 7.42 4.27 11.19
CA ILE A 154 8.05 3.32 10.27
C ILE A 154 9.11 4.04 9.43
N LEU A 155 8.77 5.20 8.86
CA LEU A 155 9.69 6.00 8.05
C LEU A 155 10.97 6.40 8.79
N LYS A 156 10.89 6.70 10.10
CA LYS A 156 12.06 7.05 10.93
C LYS A 156 13.00 5.88 11.22
N ARG A 157 12.60 4.65 10.92
CA ARG A 157 13.39 3.42 11.10
C ARG A 157 13.97 2.87 9.80
N LEU A 158 13.67 3.52 8.68
CA LEU A 158 14.35 3.33 7.41
C LEU A 158 15.65 4.14 7.44
#